data_AF-A0A316I6B8-F1
#
_entry.id   AF-A0A316I6B8-F1
#
_cell.length_a   1.000
_cell.length_b   1.000
_cell.length_c   1.000
_cell.angle_alpha   90.00
_cell.angle_beta   90.00
_cell.angle_gamma   90.00
#
_symmetry.space_group_name_H-M   'P 1'
#
loop_
_entity.id
_entity.type
_entity.pdbx_description
1 polymer ?
#
loop_
_entity_poly.entity_id
_entity_poly.type
_entity_poly.pdbx_seq_one_letter_code
_entity_poly.pdbx_strand_id
1 'polypeptide(L)'
;MSKTLRSAFVGATASLALIFTGAPAHAVDIVAVTDNYLYSKTLSQFTTLRAQQPHAGQLDWSSDGCSYSPDNPFGFKFLPTCHRHDFGYRNYKRQGRFSEANRLRIDNNFKSDMYKQCGSNWACRRTADLYYAAVREFGGSASSTATSIQQAGLK
;
A
#
# COMPACT_ATOMS: atom_id res chain seq x y z
N MET A 1 -59.33 23.96 -65.36
CA MET A 1 -58.01 24.58 -65.16
C MET A 1 -57.76 24.72 -63.66
N SER A 2 -56.68 24.10 -63.13
CA SER A 2 -55.97 24.46 -61.88
C SER A 2 -56.74 24.33 -60.54
N LYS A 3 -56.24 23.77 -59.44
CA LYS A 3 -54.88 23.42 -58.98
C LYS A 3 -55.00 22.33 -57.89
N THR A 4 -54.06 21.40 -57.88
CA THR A 4 -53.80 20.42 -56.81
C THR A 4 -53.28 21.10 -55.54
N LEU A 5 -53.80 20.71 -54.38
CA LEU A 5 -53.32 21.12 -53.06
C LEU A 5 -52.27 20.12 -52.53
N ARG A 6 -51.15 20.70 -52.08
CA ARG A 6 -50.00 20.05 -51.47
C ARG A 6 -50.28 19.71 -50.01
N SER A 7 -49.80 18.58 -49.52
CA SER A 7 -49.27 18.46 -48.16
C SER A 7 -48.44 17.18 -48.04
N ALA A 8 -47.12 17.35 -48.04
CA ALA A 8 -46.18 16.33 -47.60
C ALA A 8 -45.85 16.62 -46.14
N PHE A 9 -46.31 15.77 -45.22
CA PHE A 9 -45.80 15.74 -43.85
C PHE A 9 -44.43 15.07 -43.88
N VAL A 10 -43.36 15.87 -43.78
CA VAL A 10 -42.00 15.36 -43.57
C VAL A 10 -41.82 15.19 -42.06
N GLY A 11 -41.86 13.94 -41.59
CA GLY A 11 -41.47 13.58 -40.23
C GLY A 11 -39.96 13.72 -40.07
N ALA A 12 -39.51 14.68 -39.27
CA ALA A 12 -38.12 14.82 -38.89
C ALA A 12 -37.86 14.03 -37.58
N THR A 13 -37.40 12.79 -37.70
CA THR A 13 -36.87 12.04 -36.55
C THR A 13 -35.44 12.51 -36.29
N ALA A 14 -35.25 13.38 -35.31
CA ALA A 14 -33.94 13.75 -34.81
C ALA A 14 -33.35 12.60 -33.98
N SER A 15 -32.46 11.81 -34.57
CA SER A 15 -31.68 10.79 -33.87
C SER A 15 -30.59 11.47 -33.03
N LEU A 16 -30.76 11.48 -31.71
CA LEU A 16 -29.77 11.97 -30.76
C LEU A 16 -28.64 10.93 -30.64
N ALA A 17 -27.55 11.12 -31.39
CA ALA A 17 -26.36 10.29 -31.27
C ALA A 17 -25.61 10.63 -29.97
N LEU A 18 -25.77 9.80 -28.94
CA LEU A 18 -24.97 9.87 -27.71
C LEU A 18 -23.54 9.41 -28.01
N ILE A 19 -22.63 10.37 -28.20
CA ILE A 19 -21.19 10.10 -28.29
C ILE A 19 -20.72 9.75 -26.88
N PHE A 20 -20.67 8.45 -26.55
CA PHE A 20 -19.97 7.97 -25.36
C PHE A 20 -18.46 8.15 -25.58
N THR A 21 -17.90 9.27 -25.12
CA THR A 21 -16.45 9.40 -24.95
C THR A 21 -16.04 8.61 -23.69
N GLY A 22 -16.01 7.29 -23.81
CA GLY A 22 -15.40 6.44 -22.78
C GLY A 22 -13.89 6.65 -22.81
N ALA A 23 -13.36 7.52 -21.96
CA ALA A 23 -11.92 7.55 -21.72
C ALA A 23 -11.50 6.17 -21.21
N PRO A 24 -10.42 5.56 -21.74
CA PRO A 24 -9.96 4.28 -21.24
C PRO A 24 -9.64 4.43 -19.75
N ALA A 25 -10.26 3.58 -18.91
CA ALA A 25 -9.90 3.48 -17.51
C ALA A 25 -8.46 2.96 -17.44
N HIS A 26 -7.49 3.86 -17.24
CA HIS A 26 -6.10 3.46 -17.02
C HIS A 26 -6.05 2.61 -15.76
N ALA A 27 -5.57 1.37 -15.89
CA ALA A 27 -5.35 0.50 -14.75
C ALA A 27 -4.36 1.18 -13.79
N VAL A 28 -4.70 1.20 -12.50
CA VAL A 28 -3.84 1.76 -11.47
C VAL A 28 -2.59 0.89 -11.31
N ASP A 29 -1.41 1.49 -11.39
CA ASP A 29 -0.17 0.80 -11.04
C ASP A 29 -0.05 0.65 -9.51
N ILE A 30 -0.54 -0.47 -9.00
CA ILE A 30 -0.58 -0.73 -7.56
C ILE A 30 0.81 -0.88 -6.94
N VAL A 31 1.81 -1.27 -7.73
CA VAL A 31 3.21 -1.39 -7.29
C VAL A 31 3.78 0.00 -7.04
N ALA A 32 3.58 0.92 -8.00
CA ALA A 32 3.97 2.32 -7.84
C ALA A 32 3.23 3.00 -6.66
N VAL A 33 1.94 2.71 -6.47
CA VAL A 33 1.17 3.21 -5.31
C VAL A 33 1.77 2.71 -3.99
N THR A 34 2.11 1.43 -3.90
CA THR A 34 2.74 0.84 -2.70
C THR A 34 4.06 1.56 -2.36
N ASP A 35 4.91 1.78 -3.37
CA ASP A 35 6.20 2.43 -3.18
C ASP A 35 6.05 3.92 -2.85
N ASN A 36 5.05 4.60 -3.43
CA ASN A 36 4.71 5.96 -3.09
C ASN A 36 4.33 6.07 -1.60
N TYR A 37 3.48 5.19 -1.10
CA TYR A 37 3.03 5.19 0.29
C TYR A 37 4.16 4.87 1.28
N LEU A 38 5.08 3.98 0.91
CA LEU A 38 6.22 3.61 1.77
C LEU A 38 7.28 4.70 1.84
N TYR A 39 7.71 5.21 0.69
CA TYR A 39 8.97 5.96 0.60
C TYR A 39 8.81 7.44 0.26
N SER A 40 7.66 7.84 -0.29
CA SER A 40 7.40 9.25 -0.65
C SER A 40 6.51 9.98 0.36
N LYS A 41 5.73 9.25 1.17
CA LYS A 41 4.89 9.85 2.21
C LYS A 41 5.64 10.01 3.52
N THR A 42 5.38 11.10 4.22
CA THR A 42 5.74 11.21 5.64
C THR A 42 4.97 10.17 6.45
N LEU A 43 5.45 9.84 7.65
CA LEU A 43 4.77 8.88 8.52
C LEU A 43 3.34 9.34 8.86
N SER A 44 3.14 10.64 9.12
CA SER A 44 1.82 11.22 9.40
C SER A 44 0.87 11.06 8.20
N GLN A 45 1.34 11.36 6.99
CA GLN A 45 0.54 11.14 5.78
C GLN A 45 0.19 9.67 5.58
N PHE A 46 1.14 8.76 5.86
CA PHE A 46 0.85 7.32 5.83
C PHE A 46 -0.20 6.91 6.86
N THR A 47 -0.17 7.46 8.08
CA THR A 47 -1.20 7.21 9.10
C THR A 47 -2.59 7.65 8.61
N THR A 48 -2.69 8.80 7.94
CA THR A 48 -3.95 9.23 7.31
C THR A 48 -4.41 8.28 6.22
N LEU A 49 -3.50 7.87 5.32
CA LEU A 49 -3.81 6.90 4.27
C LEU A 49 -4.27 5.56 4.85
N ARG A 50 -3.61 5.09 5.91
CA ARG A 50 -3.99 3.87 6.62
C ARG A 50 -5.41 3.93 7.19
N ALA A 51 -5.84 5.08 7.70
CA ALA A 51 -7.21 5.25 8.19
C ALA A 51 -8.26 5.19 7.07
N GLN A 52 -7.87 5.58 5.85
CA GLN A 52 -8.74 5.61 4.67
C GLN A 52 -8.72 4.31 3.86
N GLN A 53 -7.64 3.53 3.99
CA GLN A 53 -7.40 2.28 3.26
C GLN A 53 -7.70 2.36 1.75
N PRO A 54 -7.13 3.34 1.02
CA PRO A 54 -7.34 3.41 -0.42
C PRO A 54 -6.88 2.11 -1.09
N HIS A 55 -7.58 1.72 -2.15
CA HIS A 55 -7.33 0.48 -2.88
C HIS A 55 -7.37 -0.80 -2.01
N ALA A 56 -8.21 -0.87 -0.97
CA ALA A 56 -8.29 -2.02 -0.06
C ALA A 56 -8.52 -3.39 -0.73
N GLY A 57 -9.10 -3.44 -1.93
CA GLY A 57 -9.20 -4.69 -2.70
C GLY A 57 -7.86 -5.19 -3.26
N GLN A 58 -6.89 -4.29 -3.45
CA GLN A 58 -5.61 -4.57 -4.11
C GLN A 58 -4.41 -4.47 -3.16
N LEU A 59 -4.50 -3.63 -2.13
CA LEU A 59 -3.49 -3.47 -1.08
C LEU A 59 -3.91 -4.20 0.20
N ASP A 60 -2.94 -4.81 0.87
CA ASP A 60 -3.10 -5.36 2.21
C ASP A 60 -2.83 -4.28 3.26
N TRP A 61 -3.88 -3.90 3.99
CA TRP A 61 -3.81 -2.95 5.12
C TRP A 61 -3.84 -3.64 6.48
N SER A 62 -3.84 -4.96 6.55
CA SER A 62 -3.73 -5.68 7.83
C SER A 62 -2.40 -5.37 8.52
N SER A 63 -2.38 -5.39 9.84
CA SER A 63 -1.18 -5.15 10.66
C SER A 63 -1.38 -5.77 12.02
N ASP A 64 -0.32 -6.34 12.58
CA ASP A 64 -0.29 -6.85 13.96
C ASP A 64 0.51 -5.92 14.89
N GLY A 65 0.74 -4.68 14.46
CA GLY A 65 1.46 -3.68 15.23
C GLY A 65 2.93 -4.05 15.35
N CYS A 66 3.54 -3.81 16.50
CA CYS A 66 4.93 -4.20 16.73
C CYS A 66 5.06 -5.66 17.20
N SER A 67 4.08 -6.53 16.90
CA SER A 67 3.95 -8.00 17.08
C SER A 67 4.76 -8.66 18.22
N TYR A 68 6.08 -8.62 18.17
CA TYR A 68 7.00 -9.28 19.12
C TYR A 68 7.74 -8.31 20.06
N SER A 69 7.38 -7.04 20.04
CA SER A 69 7.96 -6.00 20.88
C SER A 69 6.87 -5.06 21.39
N PRO A 70 7.01 -4.48 22.59
CA PRO A 70 5.96 -3.62 23.15
C PRO A 70 5.69 -2.42 22.24
N ASP A 71 4.45 -2.19 21.78
CA ASP A 71 4.12 -1.06 20.88
C ASP A 71 4.55 0.33 21.39
N ASN A 72 4.71 0.43 22.71
CA ASN A 72 5.05 1.65 23.42
C ASN A 72 6.17 1.41 24.46
N PRO A 73 7.39 1.04 24.03
CA PRO A 73 8.46 0.76 24.97
C PRO A 73 8.83 2.09 25.66
N PHE A 74 8.68 2.17 26.98
CA PHE A 74 8.97 3.38 27.76
C PHE A 74 8.20 4.64 27.34
N GLY A 75 7.05 4.51 26.66
CA GLY A 75 6.28 5.67 26.19
C GLY A 75 6.62 6.15 24.76
N PHE A 76 7.48 5.44 24.02
CA PHE A 76 7.78 5.78 22.62
C PHE A 76 6.70 5.29 21.64
N LYS A 77 6.13 6.20 20.85
CA LYS A 77 5.03 5.92 19.92
C LYS A 77 5.51 5.28 18.61
N PHE A 78 5.93 4.00 18.66
CA PHE A 78 6.40 3.24 17.48
C PHE A 78 5.29 2.53 16.71
N LEU A 79 4.08 2.37 17.27
CA LEU A 79 2.98 1.74 16.56
C LEU A 79 2.74 2.24 15.11
N PRO A 80 2.78 3.56 14.81
CA PRO A 80 2.63 4.03 13.42
C PRO A 80 3.77 3.56 12.49
N THR A 81 5.00 3.40 13.01
CA THR A 81 6.14 2.92 12.21
C THR A 81 6.00 1.43 11.93
N CYS A 82 5.53 0.65 12.90
CA CYS A 82 5.24 -0.77 12.74
C CYS A 82 4.12 -1.00 11.71
N HIS A 83 3.05 -0.20 11.74
CA HIS A 83 2.01 -0.26 10.70
C HIS A 83 2.54 -0.04 9.28
N ARG A 84 3.51 0.87 9.10
CA ARG A 84 4.12 1.11 7.79
C ARG A 84 5.04 -0.02 7.36
N HIS A 85 5.79 -0.58 8.30
CA HIS A 85 6.64 -1.75 8.08
C HIS A 85 5.83 -2.97 7.63
N ASP A 86 4.74 -3.26 8.35
CA ASP A 86 3.78 -4.33 8.00
C ASP A 86 3.18 -4.15 6.62
N PHE A 87 2.73 -2.92 6.31
CA PHE A 87 2.20 -2.60 4.99
C PHE A 87 3.23 -2.92 3.90
N GLY A 88 4.50 -2.58 4.10
CA GLY A 88 5.57 -2.91 3.16
C GLY A 88 5.76 -4.42 3.01
N TYR A 89 5.91 -5.13 4.12
CA TYR A 89 6.12 -6.58 4.12
C TYR A 89 4.99 -7.33 3.43
N ARG A 90 3.74 -7.07 3.82
CA ARG A 90 2.57 -7.79 3.32
C ARG A 90 2.35 -7.52 1.84
N ASN A 91 2.44 -6.26 1.40
CA ASN A 91 2.22 -5.91 0.01
C ASN A 91 3.35 -6.39 -0.90
N TYR A 92 4.62 -6.29 -0.48
CA TYR A 92 5.73 -6.81 -1.29
C TYR A 92 5.69 -8.33 -1.42
N LYS A 93 5.26 -9.05 -0.37
CA LYS A 93 5.02 -10.50 -0.43
C LYS A 93 3.89 -10.83 -1.40
N ARG A 94 2.73 -10.15 -1.26
CA ARG A 94 1.57 -10.32 -2.16
C ARG A 94 1.89 -9.97 -3.62
N GLN A 95 2.80 -9.03 -3.84
CA GLN A 95 3.26 -8.59 -5.17
C GLN A 95 4.41 -9.44 -5.72
N GLY A 96 4.83 -10.51 -5.03
CA GLY A 96 5.89 -11.41 -5.52
C GLY A 96 7.28 -10.80 -5.60
N ARG A 97 7.54 -9.70 -4.88
CA ARG A 97 8.78 -8.92 -4.95
C ARG A 97 9.48 -8.74 -3.60
N PHE A 98 9.22 -9.65 -2.66
CA PHE A 98 9.85 -9.64 -1.33
C PHE A 98 11.23 -10.31 -1.34
N SER A 99 12.17 -9.73 -2.08
CA SER A 99 13.59 -10.14 -2.06
C SER A 99 14.30 -9.59 -0.82
N GLU A 100 15.46 -10.14 -0.46
CA GLU A 100 16.27 -9.62 0.66
C GLU A 100 16.66 -8.14 0.47
N ALA A 101 16.93 -7.71 -0.76
CA ALA A 101 17.23 -6.31 -1.06
C ALA A 101 16.03 -5.39 -0.78
N ASN A 102 14.83 -5.83 -1.17
CA ASN A 102 13.61 -5.08 -0.89
C ASN A 102 13.22 -5.13 0.60
N ARG A 103 13.44 -6.27 1.26
CA ARG A 103 13.27 -6.41 2.71
C ARG A 103 14.17 -5.43 3.46
N LEU A 104 15.45 -5.39 3.11
CA LEU A 104 16.42 -4.43 3.68
C LEU A 104 15.96 -2.97 3.46
N ARG A 105 15.44 -2.65 2.28
CA ARG A 105 14.91 -1.30 1.99
C ARG A 105 13.72 -0.95 2.88
N ILE A 106 12.80 -1.89 3.12
CA ILE A 106 11.66 -1.69 4.02
C ILE A 106 12.14 -1.54 5.48
N ASP A 107 13.08 -2.38 5.92
CA ASP A 107 13.64 -2.31 7.27
C ASP A 107 14.40 -1.00 7.54
N ASN A 108 15.12 -0.49 6.54
CA ASN A 108 15.79 0.81 6.62
C ASN A 108 14.78 1.97 6.72
N ASN A 109 13.66 1.89 5.99
CA ASN A 109 12.58 2.87 6.09
C ASN A 109 11.95 2.86 7.48
N PHE A 110 11.70 1.66 8.03
CA PHE A 110 11.20 1.47 9.40
C PHE A 110 12.14 2.08 10.46
N LYS A 111 13.45 1.82 10.36
CA LYS A 111 14.45 2.47 11.24
C LYS A 111 14.42 3.99 11.10
N SER A 112 14.37 4.51 9.87
CA SER A 112 14.31 5.95 9.63
C SER A 112 13.07 6.59 10.27
N ASP A 113 11.94 5.90 10.28
CA ASP A 113 10.71 6.42 10.87
C ASP A 113 10.75 6.47 12.38
N MET A 114 11.25 5.42 13.01
CA MET A 114 11.47 5.41 14.45
C MET A 114 12.45 6.51 14.85
N TYR A 115 13.55 6.69 14.11
CA TYR A 115 14.52 7.76 14.37
C TYR A 115 13.90 9.16 14.27
N LYS A 116 13.02 9.39 13.29
CA LYS A 116 12.27 10.67 13.17
C LYS A 116 11.36 10.88 14.38
N GLN A 117 10.64 9.85 14.81
CA GLN A 117 9.80 9.92 16.01
C GLN A 117 10.61 10.17 17.29
N CYS A 118 11.82 9.64 17.36
CA CYS A 118 12.70 9.84 18.50
C CYS A 118 13.26 11.26 18.60
N GLY A 119 13.31 12.02 17.51
CA GLY A 119 14.02 13.31 17.50
C GLY A 119 15.46 13.11 17.98
N SER A 120 15.92 13.92 18.94
CA SER A 120 17.25 13.79 19.58
C SER A 120 17.31 12.84 20.78
N ASN A 121 16.21 12.19 21.15
CA ASN A 121 16.17 11.32 22.34
C ASN A 121 17.06 10.08 22.14
N TRP A 122 18.16 10.01 22.88
CA TRP A 122 19.14 8.93 22.80
C TRP A 122 18.54 7.55 23.13
N ALA A 123 17.77 7.46 24.21
CA ALA A 123 17.20 6.19 24.67
C ALA A 123 16.22 5.63 23.62
N CYS A 124 15.37 6.50 23.06
CA CYS A 124 14.45 6.14 21.98
C CYS A 124 15.20 5.63 20.74
N ARG A 125 16.26 6.33 20.31
CA ARG A 125 17.07 5.89 19.15
C ARG A 125 17.72 4.54 19.41
N ARG A 126 18.18 4.27 20.65
CA ARG A 126 18.75 2.97 21.01
C ARG A 126 17.69 1.87 21.00
N THR A 127 16.48 2.16 21.44
CA THR A 127 15.34 1.23 21.30
C THR A 127 15.03 0.99 19.81
N ALA A 128 15.04 2.02 18.98
CA ALA A 128 14.85 1.89 17.52
C ALA A 128 15.91 1.00 16.85
N ASP A 129 17.17 1.05 17.32
CA ASP A 129 18.22 0.15 16.85
C ASP A 129 17.92 -1.32 17.20
N LEU A 130 17.41 -1.59 18.39
CA LEU A 130 17.03 -2.95 18.81
C LEU A 130 15.88 -3.49 17.96
N TYR A 131 14.87 -2.66 17.68
CA TYR A 131 13.75 -3.02 16.81
C TYR A 131 14.23 -3.33 15.40
N TYR A 132 15.11 -2.49 14.85
CA TYR A 132 15.71 -2.73 13.54
C TYR A 132 16.52 -4.04 13.51
N ALA A 133 17.35 -4.29 14.52
CA ALA A 133 18.12 -5.53 14.60
C ALA A 133 17.21 -6.77 14.65
N ALA A 134 16.13 -6.72 15.44
CA ALA A 134 15.16 -7.80 15.53
C ALA A 134 14.48 -8.11 14.19
N VAL A 135 13.99 -7.09 13.46
CA VAL A 135 13.35 -7.34 12.15
C VAL A 135 14.35 -7.81 11.09
N ARG A 136 15.62 -7.40 11.17
CA ARG A 136 16.69 -7.89 10.28
C ARG A 136 16.96 -9.37 10.50
N GLU A 137 17.05 -9.79 11.76
CA GLU A 137 17.33 -11.17 12.14
C GLU A 137 16.14 -12.11 11.88
N PHE A 138 14.93 -11.73 12.32
CA PHE A 138 13.80 -12.65 12.38
C PHE A 138 12.72 -12.42 11.31
N GLY A 139 12.68 -11.24 10.69
CA GLY A 139 11.62 -10.86 9.75
C GLY A 139 11.64 -11.63 8.41
N GLY A 140 12.78 -12.21 8.04
CA GLY A 140 12.93 -13.06 6.86
C GLY A 140 12.66 -14.55 7.13
N SER A 141 12.89 -15.00 8.37
CA SER A 141 12.89 -16.42 8.76
C SER A 141 11.51 -17.09 8.63
N ALA A 142 10.43 -16.36 8.88
CA ALA A 142 9.08 -16.86 8.63
C ALA A 142 8.81 -17.09 7.12
N SER A 143 9.42 -16.30 6.25
CA SER A 143 9.31 -16.46 4.80
C SER A 143 10.17 -17.63 4.32
N SER A 144 11.40 -17.79 4.83
CA SER A 144 12.24 -18.92 4.48
C SER A 144 11.65 -20.25 4.96
N THR A 145 11.03 -20.28 6.15
CA THR A 145 10.34 -21.47 6.66
C THR A 145 9.08 -21.78 5.87
N ALA A 146 8.26 -20.78 5.51
CA ALA A 146 7.10 -21.01 4.65
C ALA A 146 7.50 -21.50 3.25
N THR A 147 8.56 -20.92 2.67
CA THR A 147 9.12 -21.38 1.39
C THR A 147 9.69 -22.79 1.51
N SER A 148 10.39 -23.14 2.59
CA SER A 148 10.93 -24.49 2.77
C SER A 148 9.85 -25.54 3.03
N ILE A 149 8.78 -25.20 3.76
CA ILE A 149 7.59 -26.07 3.92
C ILE A 149 6.89 -26.30 2.57
N GLN A 150 6.71 -25.23 1.78
CA GLN A 150 6.08 -25.33 0.46
C GLN A 150 6.93 -26.12 -0.54
N GLN A 151 8.27 -26.00 -0.48
CA GLN A 151 9.20 -26.81 -1.26
C GLN A 151 9.26 -28.27 -0.79
N ALA A 152 9.05 -28.53 0.51
CA ALA A 152 9.02 -29.87 1.08
C ALA A 152 7.70 -30.64 0.79
N GLY A 153 6.71 -30.01 0.17
CA GLY A 153 5.47 -30.66 -0.26
C GLY A 153 4.57 -31.15 0.88
N LEU A 154 4.80 -30.71 2.12
CA LEU A 154 3.99 -31.07 3.28
C LEU A 154 2.77 -30.15 3.34
N LYS A 155 1.62 -30.65 2.88
CA LYS A 155 0.29 -30.09 3.15
C LYS A 155 -0.49 -31.05 4.03
#